data_AF-A0A3G1KNY9-F1
#
_entry.id   AF-A0A3G1KNY9-F1
#
_cell.length_a   1.000
_cell.length_b   1.000
_cell.length_c   1.000
_cell.angle_alpha   90.00
_cell.angle_beta   90.00
_cell.angle_gamma   90.00
#
_symmetry.space_group_name_H-M   'P 1'
#
loop_
_entity.id
_entity.type
_entity.pdbx_description
1 polymer ?
#
loop_
_entity_poly.entity_id
_entity_poly.type
_entity_poly.pdbx_seq_one_letter_code
_entity_poly.pdbx_strand_id
1 'polypeptide(L)'
;MFDKAVAKIKSEMDQNKNNSYIQVVGGFLLQHLNENLGAAEKIMQEGKTIAKSLDSMRNEASKKKVGNCAMFTPTEGFNIVLKYFNIAGTPSPDPAPAATTTPAPEPVKEEIGFSLCLEDLL
;
A
#
# COMPACT_ATOMS: atom_id res chain seq x y z
N MET A 1 -15.32 -12.89 -16.21
CA MET A 1 -15.45 -11.62 -15.45
C MET A 1 -14.15 -11.27 -14.72
N PHE A 2 -13.55 -12.22 -13.99
CA PHE A 2 -12.28 -12.05 -13.29
C PHE A 2 -11.15 -11.47 -14.16
N ASP A 3 -10.85 -12.10 -15.29
CA ASP A 3 -9.73 -11.69 -16.17
C ASP A 3 -9.90 -10.25 -16.69
N LYS A 4 -11.13 -9.88 -17.04
CA LYS A 4 -11.46 -8.48 -17.41
C LYS A 4 -11.19 -7.53 -16.24
N ALA A 5 -11.55 -7.90 -15.01
CA ALA A 5 -11.37 -7.05 -13.83
C ALA A 5 -9.89 -6.82 -13.54
N VAL A 6 -9.09 -7.89 -13.65
CA VAL A 6 -7.63 -7.84 -13.57
C VAL A 6 -7.05 -6.93 -14.65
N ALA A 7 -7.49 -7.09 -15.91
CA ALA A 7 -7.03 -6.26 -17.02
C ALA A 7 -7.36 -4.78 -16.81
N LYS A 8 -8.57 -4.46 -16.32
CA LYS A 8 -8.98 -3.09 -16.00
C LYS A 8 -8.09 -2.47 -14.92
N ILE A 9 -7.89 -3.17 -13.79
CA ILE A 9 -7.03 -2.70 -12.70
C ILE A 9 -5.60 -2.47 -13.21
N LYS A 10 -5.04 -3.44 -13.93
CA LYS A 10 -3.69 -3.32 -14.51
C LYS A 10 -3.59 -2.15 -15.48
N SER A 11 -4.62 -1.93 -16.31
CA SER A 11 -4.66 -0.80 -17.22
C SER A 11 -4.69 0.54 -16.48
N GLU A 12 -5.48 0.66 -15.41
CA GLU A 12 -5.51 1.87 -14.59
C GLU A 12 -4.18 2.11 -13.88
N MET A 13 -3.54 1.04 -13.38
CA MET A 13 -2.19 1.10 -12.82
C MET A 13 -1.16 1.53 -13.88
N ASP A 14 -1.23 1.02 -15.11
CA ASP A 14 -0.30 1.37 -16.19
C ASP A 14 -0.43 2.84 -16.60
N GLN A 15 -1.68 3.30 -16.74
CA GLN A 15 -1.99 4.71 -17.02
C GLN A 15 -1.51 5.66 -15.92
N ASN A 16 -1.40 5.17 -14.68
CA ASN A 16 -1.02 5.94 -13.51
C ASN A 16 0.26 5.40 -12.85
N LYS A 17 1.25 5.00 -13.66
CA LYS A 17 2.56 4.50 -13.17
C LYS A 17 3.26 5.45 -12.19
N ASN A 18 3.10 6.75 -12.39
CA ASN A 18 3.72 7.77 -11.54
C ASN A 18 3.03 7.95 -10.17
N ASN A 19 1.87 7.30 -9.96
CA ASN A 19 1.11 7.41 -8.73
C ASN A 19 1.27 6.13 -7.89
N SER A 20 2.20 6.17 -6.93
CA SER A 20 2.49 5.05 -6.03
C SER A 20 1.25 4.58 -5.25
N TYR A 21 0.31 5.47 -4.92
CA TYR A 21 -0.92 5.08 -4.22
C TYR A 21 -1.83 4.22 -5.09
N ILE A 22 -1.94 4.55 -6.38
CA ILE A 22 -2.71 3.74 -7.34
C ILE A 22 -2.06 2.37 -7.51
N GLN A 23 -0.72 2.28 -7.52
CA GLN A 23 -0.02 1.01 -7.59
C GLN A 23 -0.33 0.12 -6.38
N VAL A 24 -0.24 0.68 -5.16
CA VAL A 24 -0.50 -0.06 -3.92
C VAL A 24 -1.95 -0.55 -3.85
N VAL A 25 -2.91 0.34 -4.11
CA VAL A 25 -4.33 -0.02 -4.07
C VAL A 25 -4.69 -1.00 -5.19
N GLY A 26 -4.10 -0.83 -6.38
CA GLY A 26 -4.28 -1.76 -7.49
C GLY A 26 -3.78 -3.16 -7.17
N GLY A 27 -2.58 -3.29 -6.59
CA GLY A 27 -2.05 -4.57 -6.10
C GLY A 27 -2.95 -5.22 -5.06
N PHE A 28 -3.43 -4.43 -4.09
CA PHE A 28 -4.38 -4.92 -3.07
C PHE A 28 -5.69 -5.45 -3.69
N LEU A 29 -6.27 -4.72 -4.66
CA LEU A 29 -7.49 -5.16 -5.35
C LEU A 29 -7.27 -6.45 -6.16
N LEU A 30 -6.10 -6.62 -6.78
CA LEU A 30 -5.76 -7.85 -7.50
C LEU A 30 -5.65 -9.06 -6.57
N GLN A 31 -5.03 -8.89 -5.40
CA GLN A 31 -4.95 -9.94 -4.40
C GLN A 31 -6.35 -10.31 -3.88
N HIS A 32 -7.15 -9.29 -3.56
CA HIS A 32 -8.50 -9.50 -3.05
C HIS A 32 -9.43 -10.16 -4.08
N LEU A 33 -9.25 -9.89 -5.38
CA LEU A 33 -9.95 -10.58 -6.45
C LEU A 33 -9.67 -12.08 -6.47
N ASN A 34 -8.43 -12.49 -6.16
CA ASN A 34 -8.03 -13.90 -6.15
C ASN A 34 -8.73 -14.66 -5.01
N GLU A 35 -8.88 -14.01 -3.86
CA GLU A 35 -9.57 -14.56 -2.69
C GLU A 35 -11.09 -14.49 -2.81
N ASN A 36 -11.62 -13.51 -3.55
CA ASN A 36 -13.06 -13.25 -3.67
C ASN A 36 -13.49 -13.02 -5.13
N LEU A 37 -13.92 -14.10 -5.81
CA LEU A 37 -14.38 -14.03 -7.20
C LEU A 37 -15.56 -13.06 -7.42
N GLY A 38 -16.38 -12.83 -6.40
CA GLY A 38 -17.51 -11.87 -6.44
C GLY A 38 -17.07 -10.40 -6.48
N ALA A 39 -15.81 -10.08 -6.15
CA ALA A 39 -15.29 -8.72 -6.25
C ALA A 39 -15.14 -8.26 -7.72
N ALA A 40 -15.00 -9.19 -8.68
CA ALA A 40 -14.80 -8.86 -10.09
C ALA A 40 -15.97 -8.07 -10.69
N GLU A 41 -17.21 -8.46 -10.36
CA GLU A 41 -18.40 -7.76 -10.84
C GLU A 41 -18.50 -6.34 -10.27
N LYS A 42 -18.12 -6.18 -9.00
CA LYS A 42 -18.14 -4.90 -8.29
C LYS A 42 -17.11 -3.91 -8.85
N ILE A 43 -15.91 -4.38 -9.17
CA ILE A 43 -14.85 -3.57 -9.77
C ILE A 43 -15.17 -3.21 -11.23
N MET A 44 -15.94 -4.06 -11.92
CA MET A 44 -16.40 -3.81 -13.28
C MET A 44 -17.54 -2.80 -13.39
N GLN A 45 -18.16 -2.40 -12.27
CA GLN A 45 -19.24 -1.41 -12.31
C GLN A 45 -18.76 -0.08 -12.89
N GLU A 46 -19.66 0.57 -13.63
CA GLU A 46 -19.38 1.85 -14.24
C GLU A 46 -19.03 2.92 -13.19
N GLY A 47 -18.02 3.73 -13.49
CA GLY A 47 -17.54 4.78 -12.59
C GLY A 47 -16.69 4.31 -11.40
N LYS A 48 -16.52 2.99 -11.20
CA LYS A 48 -15.61 2.45 -10.19
C LYS A 48 -14.18 2.39 -10.73
N THR A 49 -13.32 3.26 -10.21
CA THR A 49 -11.90 3.34 -10.56
C THR A 49 -11.03 3.46 -9.31
N ILE A 50 -9.75 3.09 -9.44
CA ILE A 50 -8.78 3.21 -8.34
C ILE A 50 -8.60 4.69 -7.93
N ALA A 51 -8.60 5.60 -8.90
CA ALA A 51 -8.51 7.03 -8.61
C ALA A 51 -9.71 7.54 -7.78
N LYS A 52 -10.93 7.08 -8.10
CA LYS A 52 -12.14 7.46 -7.34
C LYS A 52 -12.20 6.85 -5.94
N SER A 53 -11.62 5.66 -5.75
CA SER A 53 -11.53 5.07 -4.41
C SER A 53 -10.57 5.88 -3.52
N LEU A 54 -9.45 6.35 -4.07
CA LEU A 54 -8.55 7.28 -3.39
C LEU A 54 -9.21 8.63 -3.09
N ASP A 55 -10.04 9.15 -4.00
CA ASP A 55 -10.81 10.37 -3.75
C ASP A 55 -11.83 10.19 -2.61
N SER A 56 -12.46 9.00 -2.53
CA SER A 56 -13.32 8.65 -1.40
C SER A 56 -12.55 8.56 -0.09
N MET A 57 -11.33 8.01 -0.12
CA MET A 57 -10.42 8.01 1.03
C MET A 57 -10.07 9.44 1.47
N ARG A 58 -9.77 10.33 0.51
CA ARG A 58 -9.54 11.74 0.80
C ARG A 58 -10.77 12.42 1.43
N ASN A 59 -11.97 12.10 0.97
CA ASN A 59 -13.19 12.68 1.55
C ASN A 59 -13.41 12.22 3.00
N GLU A 60 -13.22 10.94 3.29
CA GLU A 60 -13.24 10.40 4.65
C GLU A 60 -12.14 11.03 5.53
N ALA A 61 -10.95 11.23 4.97
CA ALA A 61 -9.83 11.89 5.63
C ALA A 61 -10.16 13.32 6.03
N SER A 62 -10.83 14.05 5.12
CA SER A 62 -11.24 15.43 5.35
C SER A 62 -12.20 15.57 6.54
N LYS A 63 -13.01 14.54 6.82
CA LYS A 63 -13.93 14.52 7.97
C LYS A 63 -13.22 14.19 9.29
N LYS A 64 -12.23 13.30 9.25
CA LYS A 64 -11.49 12.81 10.43
C LYS A 64 -10.22 13.61 10.74
N LYS A 65 -9.84 14.57 9.89
CA LYS A 65 -8.58 15.32 10.04
C LYS A 65 -8.55 16.06 11.37
N VAL A 66 -7.39 16.02 12.02
CA VAL A 66 -7.08 16.85 13.18
C VAL A 66 -6.09 17.92 12.69
N GLY A 67 -6.57 19.17 12.64
CA GLY A 67 -5.83 20.26 11.97
C GLY A 67 -5.76 20.05 10.45
N ASN A 68 -4.55 19.83 9.92
CA ASN A 68 -4.30 19.64 8.48
C ASN A 68 -3.89 18.20 8.10
N CYS A 69 -3.91 17.26 9.04
CA CYS A 69 -3.50 15.88 8.79
C CYS A 69 -4.56 14.88 9.25
N ALA A 70 -4.74 13.81 8.48
CA ALA A 70 -5.53 12.65 8.85
C ALA A 70 -4.63 11.42 8.71
N MET A 71 -4.53 10.63 9.79
CA MET A 71 -3.79 9.38 9.80
C MET A 71 -4.79 8.23 9.77
N PHE A 72 -4.55 7.26 8.90
CA PHE A 72 -5.28 6.00 8.89
C PHE A 72 -4.32 4.86 9.18
N THR A 73 -4.81 3.84 9.86
CA THR A 73 -4.16 2.54 9.82
C THR A 73 -4.26 1.95 8.40
N PRO A 74 -3.34 1.07 7.97
CA PRO A 74 -3.44 0.39 6.68
C PRO A 74 -4.82 -0.27 6.49
N THR A 75 -5.30 -0.96 7.53
CA THR A 75 -6.60 -1.62 7.56
C THR A 75 -7.76 -0.64 7.33
N GLU A 76 -7.76 0.52 7.99
CA GLU A 76 -8.80 1.54 7.76
C GLU A 76 -8.77 2.09 6.34
N GLY A 77 -7.58 2.39 5.82
CA GLY A 77 -7.42 2.88 4.44
C GLY A 77 -7.99 1.89 3.42
N PHE A 78 -7.58 0.63 3.50
CA PHE A 78 -8.09 -0.41 2.60
C PHE A 78 -9.59 -0.69 2.80
N ASN A 79 -10.12 -0.58 4.01
CA ASN A 79 -11.55 -0.73 4.25
C ASN A 79 -12.38 0.37 3.56
N ILE A 80 -11.89 1.62 3.53
CA ILE A 80 -12.55 2.69 2.78
C ILE A 80 -12.59 2.36 1.28
N VAL A 81 -11.51 1.83 0.73
CA VAL A 81 -11.45 1.38 -0.67
C VAL A 81 -12.44 0.24 -0.91
N LEU A 82 -12.47 -0.80 -0.07
CA LEU A 82 -13.41 -1.92 -0.21
C LEU A 82 -14.87 -1.47 -0.12
N LYS A 83 -15.19 -0.57 0.82
CA LYS A 83 -16.51 0.08 0.93
C LYS A 83 -16.88 0.83 -0.33
N TYR A 84 -15.94 1.57 -0.92
CA TYR A 84 -16.16 2.27 -2.17
C TYR A 84 -16.59 1.30 -3.28
N PHE A 85 -15.94 0.13 -3.40
CA PHE A 85 -16.32 -0.89 -4.37
C PHE A 85 -17.51 -1.75 -3.93
N ASN A 86 -18.09 -1.56 -2.74
CA ASN A 86 -19.17 -2.43 -2.23
C ASN A 86 -18.76 -3.91 -2.17
N ILE A 87 -17.50 -4.16 -1.84
CA ILE A 87 -16.96 -5.51 -1.66
C ILE A 87 -17.04 -5.85 -0.16
N ALA A 88 -17.76 -6.92 0.15
CA ALA A 88 -17.83 -7.44 1.51
C ALA A 88 -16.61 -8.32 1.77
N GLY A 89 -15.75 -7.91 2.69
CA GLY A 89 -14.56 -8.64 3.08
C GLY A 89 -13.79 -7.89 4.15
N THR A 90 -13.17 -8.60 5.08
CA THR A 90 -12.16 -8.02 5.94
C THR A 90 -10.93 -7.75 5.08
N PRO A 91 -10.38 -6.51 5.05
CA PRO A 91 -9.10 -6.29 4.39
C PRO A 91 -8.07 -7.16 5.12
N SER A 92 -7.63 -8.23 4.48
CA SER A 92 -6.55 -9.04 5.02
C SER A 92 -5.30 -8.16 4.96
N PRO A 93 -4.71 -7.79 6.09
CA PRO A 93 -3.59 -6.86 6.14
C PRO A 93 -2.30 -7.60 5.79
N ASP A 94 -2.23 -8.19 4.59
CA ASP A 94 -0.99 -8.76 4.10
C ASP A 94 -0.91 -8.60 2.57
N PRO A 95 -0.50 -7.42 2.06
CA PRO A 95 0.73 -7.47 1.30
C PRO A 95 1.81 -7.77 2.33
N ALA A 96 2.10 -9.05 2.56
CA ALA A 96 3.41 -9.42 3.08
C ALA A 96 4.40 -8.57 2.27
N PRO A 97 5.26 -7.76 2.90
CA PRO A 97 6.34 -7.15 2.15
C PRO A 97 6.96 -8.30 1.38
N ALA A 98 6.87 -8.27 0.05
CA ALA A 98 7.78 -9.03 -0.77
C ALA A 98 9.11 -8.74 -0.12
N ALA A 99 9.71 -9.77 0.47
CA ALA A 99 10.94 -9.64 1.20
C ALA A 99 11.91 -8.96 0.23
N THR A 100 12.05 -7.65 0.37
CA THR A 100 13.32 -7.03 0.20
C THR A 100 14.14 -7.67 1.30
N THR A 101 14.77 -8.79 0.95
CA THR A 101 16.20 -8.89 1.19
C THR A 101 16.82 -7.64 0.56
N THR A 102 16.65 -6.50 1.22
CA THR A 102 17.77 -5.65 1.52
C THR A 102 18.71 -6.62 2.24
N PRO A 103 19.82 -7.09 1.62
CA PRO A 103 20.92 -7.50 2.48
C PRO A 103 21.08 -6.32 3.45
N ALA A 104 20.93 -6.61 4.74
CA ALA A 104 21.23 -5.66 5.79
C ALA A 104 22.49 -4.90 5.34
N PRO A 105 22.53 -3.55 5.41
CA PRO A 105 23.84 -2.95 5.52
C PRO A 105 24.46 -3.66 6.71
N GLU A 106 25.50 -4.43 6.42
CA GLU A 106 26.34 -5.07 7.41
C GLU A 106 26.60 -4.01 8.48
N PRO A 107 26.62 -4.37 9.77
CA PRO A 107 27.22 -3.48 10.74
C PRO A 107 28.64 -3.26 10.25
N VAL A 108 28.88 -2.13 9.58
CA VAL A 108 30.20 -1.57 9.41
C VAL A 108 30.63 -1.31 10.83
N LYS A 109 31.36 -2.29 11.36
CA LYS A 109 32.27 -2.12 12.46
C LYS A 109 33.26 -1.09 11.94
N GLU A 110 32.95 0.16 12.19
CA GLU A 110 33.92 1.23 12.10
C GLU A 110 34.93 0.94 13.21
N GLU A 111 36.00 0.21 12.88
CA GLU A 111 37.20 0.15 13.68
C GLU A 111 37.84 1.53 13.65
N ILE A 112 37.31 2.43 14.48
CA ILE A 112 38.10 3.52 15.02
C ILE A 112 39.23 2.90 15.84
N GLY A 113 40.37 2.66 15.18
CA GLY A 113 41.63 2.29 15.81
C GLY A 113 42.20 3.44 16.63
N PHE A 114 41.55 3.77 17.76
CA PHE A 114 42.19 4.55 18.83
C PHE A 114 42.88 3.57 19.78
N SER A 115 44.04 3.06 19.34
CA SER A 115 45.01 2.48 20.27
C SER A 115 45.78 3.62 20.92
N LEU A 116 45.13 4.34 21.84
CA LEU A 116 45.84 5.14 22.83
C LEU A 116 46.38 4.16 23.89
N CYS A 117 47.65 3.77 23.75
CA CYS A 117 48.36 3.10 24.83
C CYS A 117 48.53 4.11 25.98
N LEU A 118 48.28 3.65 27.22
CA LEU A 118 48.47 4.47 28.42
C LEU A 118 49.95 4.82 28.67
N GLU A 119 50.87 4.25 27.90
CA GLU A 119 52.30 4.50 27.94
C GLU A 119 52.76 5.79 27.22
N ASP A 120 51.88 6.56 26.57
CA ASP A 120 52.22 7.86 25.95
C ASP A 120 51.82 9.09 26.82
N LEU A 121 51.31 8.87 28.04
CA LEU A 121 50.84 9.96 28.92
C LEU A 121 51.52 10.00 30.31
N LEU A 122 52.70 9.40 30.46
CA LEU A 122 53.53 9.55 31.66
C LEU A 122 55.03 9.65 31.35
#